data_AF-A0ABD1K1C0-F1
#
_entry.id   AF-A0ABD1K1C0-F1
#
_cell.length_a   1.000
_cell.length_b   1.000
_cell.length_c   1.000
_cell.angle_alpha   90.00
_cell.angle_beta   90.00
_cell.angle_gamma   90.00
#
_symmetry.space_group_name_H-M   'P 1'
#
loop_
_entity.id
_entity.type
_entity.pdbx_description
1 polymer ?
#
loop_
_entity_poly.entity_id
_entity_poly.type
_entity_poly.pdbx_seq_one_letter_code
_entity_poly.pdbx_strand_id
1 'polypeptide(L)'
;MLHFPTLRKHISSPAQITDVMTDFIAKLKDNFAGRLDGLTLPMEVMAFARDPFTAAKEGDLSASAKQAVPSIDEGKFVLELVDMQSSATMATALRNDGPAKFWSDVNAHQFPNIKKVAIFVLSMFGSTYTCESSFSHMNAIKNSYRCSLTDSKLHQCLQIALTSYEPNVTDLVQNKKCNFSH
;
A
#
# COMPACT_ATOMS: atom_id res chain seq x y z
N MET A 1 -5.72 -12.45 -19.99
CA MET A 1 -4.32 -12.11 -20.38
C MET A 1 -4.23 -11.71 -21.86
N LEU A 2 -4.98 -10.69 -22.31
CA LEU A 2 -5.02 -10.26 -23.72
C LEU A 2 -4.23 -8.98 -24.01
N HIS A 3 -3.56 -8.41 -23.00
CA HIS A 3 -3.17 -6.98 -23.02
C HIS A 3 -1.66 -6.70 -23.15
N PHE A 4 -0.81 -7.73 -23.31
CA PHE A 4 0.65 -7.55 -23.37
C PHE A 4 1.26 -8.22 -24.61
N PRO A 5 1.26 -7.53 -25.77
CA PRO A 5 1.76 -8.06 -27.05
C PRO A 5 3.24 -8.44 -27.01
N THR A 6 4.05 -7.71 -26.23
CA THR A 6 5.51 -7.93 -26.09
C THR A 6 5.81 -9.26 -25.38
N LEU A 7 5.04 -9.58 -24.33
CA LEU A 7 5.15 -10.84 -23.61
C LEU A 7 4.79 -12.03 -24.52
N ARG A 8 3.76 -11.89 -25.36
CA ARG A 8 3.35 -12.95 -26.30
C ARG A 8 4.45 -13.34 -27.30
N LYS A 9 5.25 -12.38 -27.77
CA LYS A 9 6.42 -12.65 -28.64
C LYS A 9 7.49 -13.50 -27.96
N HIS A 10 7.65 -13.38 -26.64
CA HIS A 10 8.70 -14.09 -25.89
C HIS A 10 8.24 -15.44 -25.32
N ILE A 11 6.93 -15.68 -25.21
CA ILE A 11 6.34 -16.95 -24.75
C ILE A 11 6.39 -18.05 -25.83
N SER A 12 6.58 -17.69 -27.11
CA SER A 12 6.59 -18.64 -28.24
C SER A 12 7.92 -19.40 -28.43
N SER A 13 8.96 -19.03 -27.67
CA SER A 13 10.24 -19.73 -27.57
C SER A 13 10.37 -20.25 -26.14
N PRO A 14 10.96 -21.43 -25.87
CA PRO A 14 11.26 -21.83 -24.50
C PRO A 14 12.16 -20.74 -23.91
N ALA A 15 11.62 -19.96 -22.98
CA ALA A 15 12.35 -18.88 -22.34
C ALA A 15 13.55 -19.50 -21.61
N GLN A 16 14.75 -19.34 -22.16
CA GLN A 16 15.97 -19.76 -21.49
C GLN A 16 16.18 -18.85 -20.29
N ILE A 17 15.93 -19.39 -19.09
CA ILE A 17 16.28 -18.73 -17.84
C ILE A 17 17.82 -18.70 -17.80
N THR A 18 18.39 -17.52 -17.94
CA THR A 18 19.84 -17.34 -17.87
C THR A 18 20.28 -17.11 -16.43
N ASP A 19 21.54 -17.39 -16.14
CA ASP A 19 22.13 -17.10 -14.82
C ASP A 19 21.99 -15.61 -14.45
N VAL A 20 22.05 -14.72 -15.44
CA VAL A 20 21.83 -13.27 -15.25
C VAL A 20 20.42 -12.97 -14.75
N MET A 21 19.40 -13.66 -15.29
CA MET A 21 18.01 -13.48 -14.84
C MET A 21 17.82 -14.02 -13.43
N THR A 22 18.43 -15.16 -13.10
CA THR A 22 18.38 -15.76 -11.77
C THR A 22 19.08 -14.88 -10.74
N ASP A 23 20.27 -14.37 -11.06
CA ASP A 23 21.01 -13.42 -10.22
C ASP A 23 20.23 -12.13 -9.98
N PHE A 24 19.55 -11.63 -11.02
CA PHE A 24 18.71 -10.43 -10.91
C PHE A 24 17.52 -10.67 -9.99
N ILE A 25 16.81 -11.79 -10.14
CA ILE A 25 15.70 -12.19 -9.24
C ILE A 25 16.20 -12.34 -7.80
N ALA A 26 17.36 -12.95 -7.59
CA ALA A 26 17.96 -13.12 -6.26
C ALA A 26 18.28 -11.75 -5.63
N LYS A 27 18.92 -10.85 -6.37
CA LYS A 27 19.21 -9.47 -5.91
C LYS A 27 17.94 -8.68 -5.64
N LEU A 28 16.90 -8.84 -6.46
CA LEU A 28 15.59 -8.23 -6.23
C LEU A 28 14.97 -8.74 -4.93
N LYS A 29 14.98 -10.07 -4.71
CA LYS A 29 14.47 -10.69 -3.50
C LYS A 29 15.19 -10.14 -2.26
N ASP A 30 16.52 -10.07 -2.29
CA ASP A 30 17.31 -9.56 -1.17
C ASP A 30 17.07 -8.07 -0.95
N ASN A 31 16.90 -7.29 -2.03
CA ASN A 31 16.56 -5.86 -1.93
C ASN A 31 15.17 -5.65 -1.30
N PHE A 32 14.18 -6.46 -1.68
CA PHE A 32 12.85 -6.41 -1.07
C PHE A 32 12.87 -6.83 0.40
N ALA A 33 13.60 -7.92 0.72
CA ALA A 33 13.75 -8.38 2.10
C ALA A 33 14.35 -7.28 2.99
N GLY A 34 15.44 -6.64 2.55
CA GLY A 34 16.08 -5.54 3.29
C GLY A 34 15.20 -4.29 3.47
N ARG A 35 14.28 -4.01 2.53
CA ARG A 35 13.31 -2.90 2.68
C ARG A 35 12.20 -3.21 3.67
N LEU A 36 11.86 -4.49 3.84
CA LEU A 36 10.81 -4.97 4.74
C LEU A 36 11.34 -5.39 6.12
N ASP A 37 12.66 -5.34 6.34
CA ASP A 37 13.33 -5.81 7.57
C ASP A 37 12.89 -5.02 8.83
N GLY A 38 12.44 -3.78 8.66
CA GLY A 38 11.82 -2.97 9.72
C GLY A 38 10.29 -3.10 9.83
N LEU A 39 9.68 -3.90 8.97
CA LEU A 39 8.22 -4.05 8.82
C LEU A 39 7.77 -5.49 9.16
N THR A 40 8.54 -6.21 9.98
CA THR A 40 8.19 -7.54 10.49
C THR A 40 6.92 -7.47 11.33
N LEU A 41 5.79 -7.64 10.67
CA LEU A 41 4.50 -7.93 11.28
C LEU A 41 4.35 -9.45 11.42
N PRO A 42 3.95 -9.93 12.59
CA PRO A 42 3.63 -11.34 12.75
C PRO A 42 2.51 -11.77 11.79
N MET A 43 2.60 -13.00 11.27
CA MET A 43 1.69 -13.49 10.23
C MET A 43 0.23 -13.51 10.71
N GLU A 44 0.02 -13.78 11.99
CA GLU A 44 -1.27 -13.75 12.66
C GLU A 44 -1.91 -12.36 12.65
N VAL A 45 -1.13 -11.28 12.79
CA VAL A 45 -1.65 -9.89 12.74
C VAL A 45 -2.07 -9.54 11.31
N MET A 46 -1.31 -10.01 10.32
CA MET A 46 -1.67 -9.86 8.90
C MET A 46 -2.92 -10.68 8.53
N ALA A 47 -3.01 -11.92 9.02
CA ALA A 47 -4.16 -12.78 8.83
C ALA A 47 -5.41 -12.19 9.47
N PHE A 48 -5.29 -11.65 10.68
CA PHE A 48 -6.37 -10.92 11.38
C PHE A 48 -6.88 -9.73 10.57
N ALA A 49 -5.99 -8.89 10.01
CA ALA A 49 -6.41 -7.73 9.22
C ALA A 49 -7.13 -8.15 7.91
N ARG A 50 -6.84 -9.34 7.39
CA ARG A 50 -7.56 -9.90 6.24
C ARG A 50 -8.92 -10.46 6.64
N ASP A 51 -8.93 -11.30 7.67
CA ASP A 51 -10.14 -11.98 8.14
C ASP A 51 -10.11 -12.15 9.66
N PRO A 52 -10.69 -11.20 10.42
CA PRO A 52 -10.75 -11.28 11.86
C PRO A 52 -11.65 -12.41 12.37
N PHE A 53 -12.46 -13.07 11.53
CA PHE A 53 -13.36 -14.16 11.95
C PHE A 53 -12.68 -15.52 11.95
N THR A 54 -11.55 -15.64 11.24
CA THR A 54 -10.69 -16.83 11.27
C THR A 54 -9.56 -16.73 12.29
N ALA A 55 -9.38 -15.55 12.89
CA ALA A 55 -8.34 -15.29 13.88
C ALA A 55 -8.61 -16.07 15.18
N ALA A 56 -7.54 -16.64 15.75
CA ALA A 56 -7.64 -17.31 17.05
C ALA A 56 -8.02 -16.31 18.15
N LYS A 57 -9.01 -16.68 18.97
CA LYS A 57 -9.51 -15.89 20.11
C LYS A 57 -8.52 -15.85 21.28
N GLU A 58 -7.73 -16.91 21.40
CA GLU A 58 -6.73 -17.12 22.44
C GLU A 58 -5.40 -17.47 21.75
N GLY A 59 -4.30 -16.94 22.28
CA GLY A 59 -2.95 -17.17 21.76
C GLY A 59 -2.19 -15.88 21.44
N ASP A 60 -1.07 -16.03 20.75
CA ASP A 60 -0.08 -14.97 20.55
C ASP A 60 -0.59 -13.75 19.76
N LEU A 61 -1.79 -13.80 19.15
CA LEU A 61 -2.33 -12.68 18.38
C LEU A 61 -2.45 -11.40 19.20
N SER A 62 -2.93 -11.47 20.45
CA SER A 62 -3.08 -10.27 21.29
C SER A 62 -1.72 -9.66 21.65
N ALA A 63 -0.75 -10.52 21.98
CA ALA A 63 0.63 -10.13 22.28
C ALA A 63 1.33 -9.55 21.03
N SER A 64 1.21 -10.21 19.88
CA SER A 64 1.72 -9.77 18.58
C SER A 64 1.09 -8.46 18.12
N ALA A 65 -0.22 -8.28 18.34
CA ALA A 65 -0.91 -7.02 18.06
C ALA A 65 -0.41 -5.89 18.98
N LYS A 66 -0.18 -6.20 20.27
CA LYS A 66 0.37 -5.24 21.23
C LYS A 66 1.81 -4.85 20.91
N GLN A 67 2.62 -5.79 20.44
CA GLN A 67 3.98 -5.55 19.97
C GLN A 67 3.98 -4.66 18.71
N ALA A 68 3.12 -4.97 17.73
CA ALA A 68 3.01 -4.20 16.50
C ALA A 68 2.43 -2.79 16.73
N VAL A 69 1.47 -2.65 17.65
CA VAL A 69 0.80 -1.38 17.97
C VAL A 69 0.80 -1.14 19.48
N PRO A 70 1.88 -0.55 20.05
CA PRO A 70 2.05 -0.38 21.49
C PRO A 70 0.94 0.40 22.20
N SER A 71 0.16 1.20 21.45
CA SER A 71 -0.93 2.03 21.98
C SER A 71 -2.27 1.32 22.17
N ILE A 72 -2.38 0.01 21.87
CA ILE A 72 -3.60 -0.75 22.14
C ILE A 72 -3.63 -1.27 23.57
N ASP A 73 -4.82 -1.52 24.08
CA ASP A 73 -5.04 -2.30 25.30
C ASP A 73 -5.30 -3.75 24.91
N GLU A 74 -4.45 -4.67 25.39
CA GLU A 74 -4.48 -6.08 24.99
C GLU A 74 -5.76 -6.78 25.48
N GLY A 75 -6.20 -6.51 26.71
CA GLY A 75 -7.41 -7.11 27.26
C GLY A 75 -8.66 -6.62 26.53
N LYS A 76 -8.73 -5.31 26.23
CA LYS A 76 -9.84 -4.76 25.44
C LYS A 76 -9.82 -5.25 23.99
N PHE A 77 -8.64 -5.43 23.40
CA PHE A 77 -8.50 -6.02 22.06
C PHE A 77 -9.14 -7.42 22.00
N VAL A 78 -8.86 -8.28 22.99
CA VAL A 78 -9.45 -9.63 23.04
C VAL A 78 -10.97 -9.57 23.19
N LEU A 79 -11.50 -8.71 24.07
CA LEU A 79 -12.94 -8.55 24.25
C LEU A 79 -13.63 -8.04 22.98
N GLU A 80 -13.07 -7.01 22.35
CA GLU A 80 -13.56 -6.48 21.08
C GLU A 80 -13.54 -7.53 19.96
N LEU A 81 -12.50 -8.37 19.91
CA LEU A 81 -12.40 -9.45 18.94
C LEU A 81 -13.49 -10.50 19.16
N VAL A 82 -13.72 -10.92 20.41
CA VAL A 82 -14.79 -11.87 20.76
C VAL A 82 -16.15 -11.32 20.36
N ASP A 83 -16.42 -10.05 20.69
CA ASP A 83 -17.68 -9.38 20.33
C ASP A 83 -17.85 -9.29 18.81
N MET A 84 -16.81 -8.89 18.07
CA MET A 84 -16.85 -8.84 16.60
C MET A 84 -17.14 -10.23 16.01
N GLN A 85 -16.42 -11.26 16.47
CA GLN A 85 -16.56 -12.62 15.95
C GLN A 85 -17.91 -13.28 16.29
N SER A 86 -18.60 -12.80 17.32
CA SER A 86 -19.96 -13.25 17.65
C SER A 86 -21.01 -12.74 16.66
N SER A 87 -20.68 -11.72 15.86
CA SER A 87 -21.62 -11.04 14.97
C SER A 87 -21.66 -11.65 13.57
N ALA A 88 -22.73 -12.39 13.28
CA ALA A 88 -22.98 -12.96 11.94
C ALA A 88 -23.19 -11.88 10.87
N THR A 89 -23.69 -10.70 11.23
CA THR A 89 -23.88 -9.58 10.30
C THR A 89 -22.54 -9.01 9.86
N MET A 90 -21.59 -8.86 10.79
CA MET A 90 -20.24 -8.39 10.48
C MET A 90 -19.46 -9.43 9.66
N ALA A 91 -19.61 -10.72 9.94
CA ALA A 91 -19.01 -11.78 9.13
C ALA A 91 -19.54 -11.77 7.68
N THR A 92 -20.84 -11.51 7.52
CA THR A 92 -21.47 -11.40 6.20
C THR A 92 -21.02 -10.13 5.47
N ALA A 93 -20.91 -9.00 6.18
CA ALA A 93 -20.39 -7.76 5.61
C ALA A 93 -18.96 -7.94 5.08
N LEU A 94 -18.07 -8.58 5.85
CA LEU A 94 -16.71 -8.87 5.38
C LEU A 94 -16.71 -9.72 4.11
N ARG A 95 -17.53 -10.77 4.03
CA ARG A 95 -17.62 -11.64 2.85
C ARG A 95 -18.13 -10.92 1.60
N ASN A 96 -19.05 -9.96 1.76
CA ASN A 96 -19.69 -9.27 0.65
C ASN A 96 -18.87 -8.07 0.17
N ASP A 97 -18.33 -7.28 1.08
CA ASP A 97 -17.69 -5.99 0.80
C ASP A 97 -16.16 -6.07 0.76
N GLY A 98 -15.59 -7.16 1.29
CA GLY A 98 -14.15 -7.37 1.41
C GLY A 98 -13.49 -6.55 2.54
N PRO A 99 -12.21 -6.80 2.84
CA PRO A 99 -11.55 -6.25 4.04
C PRO A 99 -11.44 -4.74 4.04
N ALA A 100 -11.11 -4.13 2.89
CA ALA A 100 -10.89 -2.69 2.81
C ALA A 100 -12.15 -1.89 3.19
N LYS A 101 -13.30 -2.22 2.59
CA LYS A 101 -14.57 -1.54 2.86
C LYS A 101 -15.10 -1.91 4.25
N PHE A 102 -15.00 -3.18 4.65
CA PHE A 102 -15.35 -3.62 5.99
C PHE A 102 -14.67 -2.78 7.09
N TRP A 103 -13.34 -2.64 7.04
CA TRP A 103 -12.60 -1.89 8.06
C TRP A 103 -12.87 -0.38 8.04
N SER A 104 -13.24 0.18 6.89
CA SER A 104 -13.74 1.55 6.80
C SER A 104 -15.05 1.74 7.58
N ASP A 105 -15.97 0.78 7.47
CA ASP A 105 -17.32 0.86 8.04
C ASP A 105 -17.40 0.45 9.53
N VAL A 106 -16.44 -0.33 10.03
CA VAL A 106 -16.36 -0.73 11.45
C VAL A 106 -16.36 0.50 12.37
N ASN A 107 -17.24 0.55 13.37
CA ASN A 107 -17.34 1.68 14.28
C ASN A 107 -16.12 1.76 15.22
N ALA A 108 -15.34 2.84 15.14
CA ALA A 108 -14.15 3.06 15.96
C ALA A 108 -14.46 3.29 17.46
N HIS A 109 -15.68 3.70 17.81
CA HIS A 109 -16.08 3.83 19.21
C HIS A 109 -16.40 2.48 19.85
N GLN A 110 -16.92 1.53 19.07
CA GLN A 110 -17.24 0.18 19.55
C GLN A 110 -16.02 -0.74 19.53
N PHE A 111 -15.14 -0.55 18.54
CA PHE A 111 -14.02 -1.45 18.25
C PHE A 111 -12.68 -0.69 18.11
N PRO A 112 -12.28 0.14 19.09
CA PRO A 112 -11.13 1.05 18.94
C PRO A 112 -9.79 0.33 18.79
N ASN A 113 -9.55 -0.77 19.53
CA ASN A 113 -8.26 -1.47 19.51
C ASN A 113 -8.13 -2.32 18.26
N ILE A 114 -9.14 -3.13 17.93
CA ILE A 114 -9.10 -4.02 16.76
C ILE A 114 -9.06 -3.21 15.45
N LYS A 115 -9.79 -2.08 15.37
CA LYS A 115 -9.73 -1.19 14.20
C LYS A 115 -8.36 -0.52 14.07
N LYS A 116 -7.73 -0.12 15.19
CA LYS A 116 -6.39 0.47 15.14
C LYS A 116 -5.35 -0.51 14.56
N VAL A 117 -5.39 -1.77 14.98
CA VAL A 117 -4.49 -2.81 14.45
C VAL A 117 -4.76 -3.07 12.96
N ALA A 118 -6.03 -3.19 12.56
CA ALA A 118 -6.38 -3.39 11.16
C ALA A 118 -5.91 -2.24 10.25
N ILE A 119 -6.14 -0.99 10.66
CA ILE A 119 -5.70 0.20 9.92
C ILE A 119 -4.18 0.29 9.87
N PHE A 120 -3.47 -0.07 10.95
CA PHE A 120 -2.01 -0.14 10.94
C PHE A 120 -1.51 -1.09 9.83
N VAL A 121 -2.02 -2.32 9.79
CA VAL A 121 -1.63 -3.30 8.75
C VAL A 121 -1.99 -2.82 7.34
N LEU A 122 -3.21 -2.31 7.13
CA LEU A 122 -3.67 -1.88 5.80
C LEU A 122 -2.89 -0.65 5.28
N SER A 123 -2.49 0.26 6.16
CA SER A 123 -1.75 1.47 5.79
C SER A 123 -0.26 1.22 5.51
N MET A 124 0.34 0.18 6.11
CA MET A 124 1.73 -0.21 5.84
C MET A 124 1.95 -0.55 4.36
N PHE A 125 1.01 -1.28 3.74
CA PHE A 125 1.09 -1.64 2.33
C PHE A 125 0.77 -0.46 1.40
N GLY A 126 -0.21 0.38 1.77
CA GLY A 126 -0.55 1.57 1.00
C GLY A 126 0.57 2.61 0.95
N SER A 127 1.24 2.85 2.09
CA SER A 127 2.36 3.78 2.18
C SER A 127 3.60 3.26 1.44
N THR A 128 3.87 1.95 1.51
CA THR A 128 4.98 1.33 0.75
C THR A 128 4.74 1.44 -0.76
N TYR A 129 3.55 1.07 -1.27
CA TYR A 129 3.21 1.21 -2.69
C TYR A 129 3.27 2.68 -3.14
N THR A 130 2.71 3.60 -2.35
CA THR A 130 2.72 5.03 -2.68
C THR A 130 4.14 5.58 -2.66
N CYS A 131 4.98 5.18 -1.72
CA CYS A 131 6.39 5.57 -1.64
C CYS A 131 7.18 5.03 -2.84
N GLU A 132 7.03 3.75 -3.18
CA GLU A 132 7.70 3.13 -4.33
C GLU A 132 7.25 3.75 -5.66
N SER A 133 5.95 3.98 -5.80
CA SER A 133 5.39 4.72 -6.95
C SER A 133 5.96 6.14 -7.02
N SER A 134 6.01 6.85 -5.88
CA SER A 134 6.60 8.19 -5.79
C SER A 134 8.07 8.21 -6.20
N PHE A 135 8.87 7.25 -5.75
CA PHE A 135 10.28 7.13 -6.13
C PHE A 135 10.45 6.75 -7.61
N SER A 136 9.60 5.88 -8.14
CA SER A 136 9.58 5.53 -9.56
C SER A 136 9.25 6.76 -10.43
N HIS A 137 8.22 7.51 -10.06
CA HIS A 137 7.87 8.78 -10.70
C HIS A 137 8.96 9.83 -10.54
N MET A 138 9.59 9.93 -9.36
CA MET A 138 10.71 10.84 -9.11
C MET A 138 11.89 10.52 -10.03
N ASN A 139 12.24 9.23 -10.20
CA ASN A 139 13.29 8.79 -11.12
C ASN A 139 12.95 9.08 -12.58
N ALA A 140 11.68 8.94 -12.98
CA ALA A 140 11.22 9.30 -14.32
C ALA A 140 11.25 10.83 -14.57
N ILE A 141 10.89 11.63 -13.57
CA ILE A 141 10.93 13.10 -13.60
C ILE A 141 12.38 13.61 -13.60
N LYS A 142 13.27 12.93 -12.87
CA LYS A 142 14.71 13.23 -12.73
C LYS A 142 15.56 12.50 -13.78
N ASN A 143 15.03 12.24 -14.97
CA ASN A 143 15.86 11.71 -16.06
C ASN A 143 16.92 12.74 -16.49
N SER A 144 18.03 12.25 -17.04
CA SER A 144 19.26 12.97 -17.40
C SER A 144 19.10 14.16 -18.36
N TYR A 145 17.92 14.41 -18.93
CA TYR A 145 17.65 15.53 -19.83
C TYR A 145 17.16 16.81 -19.12
N ARG A 146 17.00 16.82 -17.78
CA ARG A 146 16.49 17.97 -17.01
C ARG A 146 17.55 18.49 -16.02
N CYS A 147 18.52 19.27 -16.49
CA CYS A 147 19.65 19.78 -15.69
C CYS A 147 19.33 20.85 -14.62
N SER A 148 18.07 21.15 -14.27
CA SER A 148 17.79 22.04 -13.13
C SER A 148 16.35 21.91 -12.64
N LEU A 149 16.06 20.87 -11.86
CA LEU A 149 14.86 20.86 -11.02
C LEU A 149 15.25 21.33 -9.61
N THR A 150 14.74 22.50 -9.22
CA THR A 150 14.77 22.97 -7.84
C THR A 150 13.82 22.10 -7.00
N ASP A 151 14.11 21.89 -5.71
CA ASP A 151 13.36 20.99 -4.82
C ASP A 151 11.83 21.27 -4.81
N SER A 152 11.46 22.55 -4.84
CA SER A 152 10.05 23.00 -4.93
C SER A 152 9.34 22.54 -6.22
N LYS A 153 10.04 22.50 -7.36
CA LYS A 153 9.48 22.05 -8.64
C LYS A 153 9.31 20.53 -8.67
N LEU A 154 10.20 19.80 -7.99
CA LEU A 154 10.09 18.35 -7.86
C LEU A 154 8.87 17.95 -7.03
N HIS A 155 8.65 18.65 -5.92
CA HIS A 155 7.47 18.43 -5.07
C HIS A 155 6.16 18.65 -5.85
N GLN A 156 6.05 19.73 -6.61
CA GLN A 156 4.86 20.02 -7.42
C GLN A 156 4.63 18.96 -8.52
N CYS A 157 5.68 18.50 -9.20
CA CYS A 157 5.56 17.44 -10.20
C CYS A 157 5.14 16.09 -9.58
N LEU A 158 5.64 15.76 -8.39
CA LEU A 158 5.23 14.55 -7.66
C LEU A 158 3.77 14.63 -7.21
N GLN A 159 3.32 15.78 -6.69
CA GLN A 159 1.91 15.98 -6.34
C GLN A 159 0.99 15.75 -7.54
N ILE A 160 1.34 16.30 -8.71
CA ILE A 160 0.54 16.12 -9.93
C ILE A 160 0.56 14.65 -10.40
N ALA A 161 1.70 13.95 -10.29
CA ALA A 161 1.82 12.56 -10.73
C ALA A 161 1.12 11.55 -9.81
N LEU A 162 1.03 11.84 -8.51
CA LEU A 162 0.54 10.93 -7.48
C LEU A 162 -0.93 11.18 -7.09
N THR A 163 -1.51 12.27 -7.56
CA THR A 163 -2.91 12.62 -7.28
C THR A 163 -3.72 12.58 -8.57
N SER A 164 -5.03 12.36 -8.46
CA SER A 164 -5.96 12.47 -9.59
C SER A 164 -6.26 13.93 -9.97
N TYR A 165 -5.37 14.86 -9.64
CA TYR A 165 -5.54 16.28 -9.89
C TYR A 165 -5.31 16.57 -11.38
N GLU A 166 -6.37 16.90 -12.10
CA GLU A 166 -6.27 17.44 -13.46
C GLU A 166 -6.12 18.97 -13.37
N PRO A 167 -4.98 19.54 -13.77
CA PRO A 167 -4.84 20.99 -13.81
C PRO A 167 -5.81 21.57 -14.85
N ASN A 168 -6.57 22.60 -14.49
CA ASN A 168 -7.42 23.33 -15.42
C ASN A 168 -6.55 24.14 -16.39
N VAL A 169 -6.13 23.49 -17.48
CA VAL A 169 -5.23 24.06 -18.49
C VAL A 169 -5.84 25.32 -19.12
N THR A 170 -7.17 25.37 -19.25
CA THR A 170 -7.92 26.51 -19.82
C THR A 170 -7.71 27.80 -19.01
N ASP A 171 -7.86 27.75 -17.68
CA ASP A 171 -7.64 28.92 -16.82
C ASP A 171 -6.16 29.33 -16.77
N LEU A 172 -5.25 28.37 -16.90
CA LEU A 172 -3.80 28.58 -16.87
C LEU A 172 -3.29 29.25 -18.15
N VAL A 173 -3.91 28.94 -19.30
CA VAL A 173 -3.63 29.59 -20.58
C VAL A 173 -4.22 31.00 -20.63
N GLN A 174 -5.41 31.22 -20.07
CA GLN A 174 -6.03 32.55 -20.01
C GLN A 174 -5.26 33.53 -19.10
N ASN A 175 -4.65 33.04 -18.02
CA ASN A 175 -3.88 33.88 -17.09
C ASN A 175 -2.40 34.08 -17.49
N LYS A 176 -1.90 33.44 -18.56
CA LYS A 176 -0.55 33.69 -19.04
C LYS A 176 -0.51 34.93 -19.94
N LYS A 177 0.11 36.02 -19.44
CA LYS A 177 0.61 37.10 -20.31
C LYS A 177 1.73 36.55 -21.20
N CYS A 178 1.45 36.39 -22.49
CA CYS A 178 2.47 36.13 -23.50
C CYS A 178 3.27 37.42 -23.71
N ASN A 179 4.48 37.48 -23.15
CA ASN A 179 5.44 38.51 -23.54
C ASN A 179 6.11 38.03 -24.83
N PHE A 180 5.61 38.50 -25.96
CA PHE A 180 6.31 38.34 -27.23
C PHE A 180 7.56 39.20 -27.19
N SER A 181 8.73 38.56 -27.29
CA SER A 181 10.00 39.25 -27.50
C SER A 181 9.97 39.87 -28.90
N HIS A 182 10.26 41.17 -29.00
CA HIS A 182 10.34 41.91 -30.25
C HIS A 182 11.80 42.00 -30.73
#